data_AF-A0A0C3I9E7-F1
#
_entry.id   AF-A0A0C3I9E7-F1
#
_cell.length_a   1.000
_cell.length_b   1.000
_cell.length_c   1.000
_cell.angle_alpha   90.00
_cell.angle_beta   90.00
_cell.angle_gamma   90.00
#
_symmetry.space_group_name_H-M   'P 1'
#
loop_
_entity.id
_entity.type
_entity.pdbx_description
1 polymer ?
#
loop_
_entity_poly.entity_id
_entity_poly.type
_entity_poly.pdbx_seq_one_letter_code
_entity_poly.pdbx_strand_id
1 'polypeptide(L)'
;DLKISIRKRMIGSFFEWDKLDCAVGGNQKALGTKLHQQTRKAIAKRQPALMSAIRKFNKYCDRLAELYDASSGIPLPSPLPTKLAELWDDQSLLEDVWVTPSVGEIPRWLEDVDVREGIRAVLKSDRCLEEQRRLGMEADHMCRWFGCELCTIELAIRLPESKSGNSLLATWTNTAQTLSTI
;
A
#
# COMPACT_ATOMS: atom_id res chain seq x y z
N ASP A 1 -4.29 25.38 4.64
CA ASP A 1 -3.69 25.10 3.33
C ASP A 1 -4.60 24.20 2.49
N LEU A 2 -4.89 24.58 1.25
CA LEU A 2 -5.75 23.84 0.32
C LEU A 2 -5.09 22.53 -0.16
N LYS A 3 -3.78 22.54 -0.42
CA LYS A 3 -3.02 21.37 -0.89
C LYS A 3 -2.97 20.29 0.18
N ILE A 4 -2.73 20.68 1.43
CA ILE A 4 -2.77 19.77 2.60
C ILE A 4 -4.16 19.13 2.76
N SER A 5 -5.24 19.89 2.54
CA SER A 5 -6.61 19.37 2.63
C SER A 5 -6.90 18.34 1.52
N ILE A 6 -6.45 18.61 0.29
CA ILE A 6 -6.53 17.68 -0.84
C ILE A 6 -5.76 16.40 -0.50
N ARG A 7 -4.51 16.52 -0.04
CA ARG A 7 -3.64 15.40 0.35
C ARG A 7 -4.32 14.52 1.40
N LYS A 8 -4.82 15.09 2.49
CA LYS A 8 -5.52 14.34 3.56
C LYS A 8 -6.74 13.58 3.03
N ARG A 9 -7.55 14.19 2.16
CA ARG A 9 -8.71 13.53 1.55
C ARG A 9 -8.29 12.42 0.58
N MET A 10 -7.23 12.65 -0.20
CA MET A 10 -6.72 11.68 -1.16
C MET A 10 -6.18 10.43 -0.45
N ILE A 11 -5.34 10.62 0.58
CA ILE A 11 -4.83 9.52 1.43
C ILE A 11 -5.98 8.73 2.07
N GLY A 12 -7.00 9.42 2.60
CA GLY A 12 -8.19 8.75 3.13
C GLY A 12 -8.93 7.93 2.08
N SER A 13 -9.06 8.45 0.86
CA SER A 13 -9.66 7.71 -0.26
C SER A 13 -8.82 6.51 -0.68
N PHE A 14 -7.49 6.58 -0.61
CA PHE A 14 -6.58 5.48 -0.94
C PHE A 14 -6.84 4.26 -0.04
N PHE A 15 -6.90 4.46 1.28
CA PHE A 15 -7.23 3.36 2.21
C PHE A 15 -8.64 2.79 2.01
N GLU A 16 -9.58 3.58 1.52
CA GLU A 16 -10.94 3.10 1.18
C GLU A 16 -10.93 2.24 -0.09
N TRP A 17 -10.12 2.59 -1.09
CA TRP A 17 -9.93 1.81 -2.33
C TRP A 17 -9.15 0.52 -2.10
N ASP A 18 -8.05 0.58 -1.34
CA ASP A 18 -7.23 -0.60 -1.01
C ASP A 18 -8.07 -1.68 -0.31
N LYS A 19 -8.88 -1.29 0.68
CA LYS A 19 -9.86 -2.19 1.32
C LYS A 19 -10.87 -2.78 0.35
N LEU A 20 -11.25 -2.04 -0.69
CA LEU A 20 -12.17 -2.50 -1.71
C LEU A 20 -11.50 -3.55 -2.62
N ASP A 21 -10.25 -3.33 -3.01
CA ASP A 21 -9.47 -4.20 -3.88
C ASP A 21 -9.07 -5.52 -3.20
N CYS A 22 -8.67 -5.48 -1.92
CA CYS A 22 -8.42 -6.71 -1.14
C CYS A 22 -9.64 -7.65 -1.14
N ALA A 23 -10.85 -7.09 -1.09
CA ALA A 23 -12.08 -7.87 -1.09
C ALA A 23 -12.42 -8.51 -2.45
N VAL A 24 -11.93 -7.93 -3.56
CA VAL A 24 -12.11 -8.48 -4.91
C VAL A 24 -11.15 -9.65 -5.15
N GLY A 25 -9.95 -9.61 -4.58
CA GLY A 25 -8.92 -10.66 -4.74
C GLY A 25 -9.05 -11.86 -3.78
N GLY A 26 -10.07 -11.90 -2.92
CA GLY A 26 -10.27 -12.99 -1.93
C GLY A 26 -9.22 -13.01 -0.80
N ASN A 27 -8.32 -12.04 -0.77
CA ASN A 27 -7.22 -11.98 0.19
C ASN A 27 -7.68 -11.18 1.42
N GLN A 28 -8.16 -11.92 2.44
CA GLN A 28 -8.76 -11.47 3.71
C GLN A 28 -10.22 -10.99 3.63
N LYS A 29 -11.09 -11.64 4.43
CA LYS A 29 -12.53 -11.42 4.63
C LYS A 29 -13.23 -10.78 3.41
N ALA A 30 -13.81 -11.61 2.55
CA ALA A 30 -14.73 -11.15 1.51
C ALA A 30 -15.72 -10.13 2.10
N LEU A 31 -15.59 -8.86 1.74
CA LEU A 31 -16.58 -7.85 2.10
C LEU A 31 -17.90 -8.36 1.51
N GLY A 32 -18.88 -8.66 2.36
CA GLY A 32 -20.21 -9.01 1.87
C GLY A 32 -20.67 -7.95 0.86
N THR A 33 -21.34 -8.36 -0.21
CA THR A 33 -21.72 -7.49 -1.34
C THR A 33 -22.32 -6.15 -0.90
N LYS A 34 -23.08 -6.14 0.20
CA LYS A 34 -23.65 -4.95 0.84
C LYS A 34 -22.60 -3.98 1.39
N LEU A 35 -21.57 -4.46 2.09
CA LEU A 35 -20.51 -3.62 2.65
C LEU A 35 -19.62 -3.06 1.52
N HIS A 36 -19.30 -3.88 0.52
CA HIS A 36 -18.60 -3.42 -0.68
C HIS A 36 -19.37 -2.29 -1.40
N GLN A 37 -20.69 -2.45 -1.60
CA GLN A 37 -21.53 -1.40 -2.18
C GLN A 37 -21.61 -0.14 -1.31
N GLN A 38 -21.68 -0.28 0.01
CA GLN A 38 -21.69 0.85 0.93
C GLN A 38 -20.39 1.66 0.85
N THR A 39 -19.25 0.99 0.85
CA THR A 39 -17.93 1.63 0.69
C THR A 39 -17.83 2.35 -0.65
N ARG A 40 -18.22 1.70 -1.77
CA ARG A 40 -18.26 2.35 -3.09
C ARG A 40 -19.13 3.59 -3.13
N LYS A 41 -20.33 3.54 -2.53
CA LYS A 41 -21.24 4.69 -2.44
C LYS A 41 -20.64 5.81 -1.59
N ALA A 42 -19.96 5.48 -0.49
CA ALA A 42 -19.29 6.47 0.37
C ALA A 42 -18.15 7.17 -0.38
N ILE A 43 -17.31 6.43 -1.11
CA ILE A 43 -16.25 6.98 -1.96
C ILE A 43 -16.84 7.92 -3.01
N ALA A 44 -17.84 7.45 -3.78
CA ALA A 44 -18.49 8.23 -4.83
C ALA A 44 -19.12 9.52 -4.28
N LYS A 45 -19.66 9.50 -3.04
CA LYS A 45 -20.21 10.68 -2.38
C LYS A 45 -19.15 11.73 -2.03
N ARG A 46 -17.93 11.31 -1.67
CA ARG A 46 -16.83 12.23 -1.28
C ARG A 46 -16.09 12.81 -2.50
N GLN A 47 -16.10 12.09 -3.62
CA GLN A 47 -15.36 12.44 -4.84
C GLN A 47 -15.59 13.88 -5.35
N PRO A 48 -16.82 14.42 -5.42
CA PRO A 48 -17.04 15.77 -5.96
C PRO A 48 -16.39 16.86 -5.11
N ALA A 49 -16.34 16.69 -3.79
CA ALA A 49 -15.73 17.65 -2.89
C ALA A 49 -14.19 17.68 -3.03
N LEU A 50 -13.57 16.52 -3.28
CA LEU A 50 -12.15 16.42 -3.62
C LEU A 50 -11.85 17.11 -4.96
N MET A 51 -12.65 16.79 -5.99
CA MET A 51 -12.53 17.39 -7.32
C MET A 51 -12.68 18.92 -7.31
N SER A 52 -13.63 19.44 -6.54
CA SER A 52 -13.81 20.88 -6.36
C SER A 52 -12.59 21.54 -5.71
N ALA A 53 -11.99 20.90 -4.70
CA ALA A 53 -10.78 21.40 -4.07
C ALA A 53 -9.59 21.43 -5.04
N ILE A 54 -9.40 20.38 -5.85
CA ILE A 54 -8.35 20.31 -6.89
C ILE A 54 -8.52 21.43 -7.91
N ARG A 55 -9.73 21.62 -8.46
CA ARG A 55 -10.00 22.70 -9.41
C ARG A 55 -9.72 24.08 -8.82
N LYS A 56 -10.08 24.28 -7.55
CA LYS A 56 -9.81 25.53 -6.83
C LYS A 56 -8.30 25.75 -6.65
N PHE A 57 -7.54 24.71 -6.35
CA PHE A 57 -6.09 24.78 -6.24
C PHE A 57 -5.45 25.15 -7.58
N ASN A 58 -5.81 24.46 -8.67
CA ASN A 58 -5.29 24.74 -10.00
C ASN A 58 -5.58 26.19 -10.44
N LYS A 59 -6.81 26.69 -10.17
CA LYS A 59 -7.14 28.10 -10.43
C LYS A 59 -6.23 29.08 -9.67
N TYR A 60 -5.76 28.72 -8.47
CA TYR A 60 -4.80 29.53 -7.74
C TYR A 60 -3.40 29.43 -8.32
N CYS A 61 -2.97 28.27 -8.82
CA CYS A 61 -1.73 28.14 -9.58
C CYS A 61 -1.76 29.05 -10.82
N ASP A 62 -2.85 29.03 -11.59
CA ASP A 62 -3.02 29.89 -12.77
C ASP A 62 -2.93 31.38 -12.40
N ARG A 63 -3.68 31.79 -11.35
CA ARG A 63 -3.68 33.19 -10.90
C ARG A 63 -2.32 33.62 -10.35
N LEU A 64 -1.60 32.71 -9.71
CA LEU A 64 -0.26 32.99 -9.19
C LEU A 64 0.73 33.15 -10.35
N ALA A 65 0.63 32.33 -11.40
CA ALA A 65 1.43 32.46 -12.61
C ALA A 65 1.19 33.80 -13.33
N GLU A 66 -0.05 34.29 -13.36
CA GLU A 66 -0.38 35.61 -13.91
C GLU A 66 0.25 36.78 -13.13
N LEU A 67 0.37 36.64 -11.80
CA LEU A 67 0.91 37.66 -10.91
C LEU A 67 2.41 37.49 -10.65
N TYR A 68 3.03 36.45 -11.21
CA TYR A 68 4.40 36.06 -10.87
C TYR A 68 5.40 37.05 -11.43
N ASP A 69 6.29 37.53 -10.54
CA ASP A 69 7.48 38.28 -10.92
C ASP A 69 8.69 37.34 -10.91
N ALA A 70 9.37 37.23 -12.05
CA ALA A 70 10.57 36.41 -12.20
C ALA A 70 11.71 36.84 -11.27
N SER A 71 11.71 38.10 -10.81
CA SER A 71 12.69 38.61 -9.84
C SER A 71 12.60 37.94 -8.46
N SER A 72 11.45 37.35 -8.13
CA SER A 72 11.22 36.73 -6.82
C SER A 72 11.99 35.43 -6.62
N GLY A 73 12.34 34.71 -7.70
CA GLY A 73 13.08 33.45 -7.65
C GLY A 73 12.36 32.32 -6.90
N ILE A 74 11.08 32.48 -6.55
CA ILE A 74 10.30 31.47 -5.83
C ILE A 74 9.68 30.50 -6.84
N PRO A 75 9.91 29.19 -6.73
CA PRO A 75 9.33 28.24 -7.66
C PRO A 75 7.80 28.26 -7.59
N LEU A 76 7.16 28.33 -8.75
CA LEU A 76 5.70 28.29 -8.85
C LEU A 76 5.16 26.88 -8.55
N PRO A 77 4.05 26.74 -7.81
CA PRO A 77 3.39 25.46 -7.61
C PRO A 77 2.79 24.94 -8.91
N SER A 78 3.04 23.67 -9.21
CA SER A 78 2.44 22.98 -10.35
C SER A 78 0.95 22.67 -10.13
N PRO A 79 0.11 22.76 -11.17
CA PRO A 79 -1.28 22.32 -11.09
C PRO A 79 -1.37 20.79 -10.94
N LEU A 80 -2.38 20.34 -10.22
CA LEU A 80 -2.63 18.91 -9.97
C LEU A 80 -3.49 18.29 -11.09
N PRO A 81 -3.31 16.99 -11.40
CA PRO A 81 -4.15 16.25 -12.32
C PRO A 81 -5.63 16.31 -11.92
N THR A 82 -6.49 16.54 -12.90
CA THR A 82 -7.95 16.57 -12.69
C THR A 82 -8.56 15.16 -12.81
N LYS A 83 -7.79 14.16 -13.27
CA LYS A 83 -8.21 12.77 -13.24
C LYS A 83 -7.65 12.12 -11.97
N LEU A 84 -8.51 11.49 -11.19
CA LEU A 84 -8.11 10.89 -9.91
C LEU A 84 -7.10 9.75 -10.08
N ALA A 85 -7.21 8.96 -11.15
CA ALA A 85 -6.25 7.89 -11.44
C ALA A 85 -4.82 8.43 -11.65
N GLU A 86 -4.69 9.56 -12.35
CA GLU A 86 -3.39 10.21 -12.57
C GLU A 86 -2.89 10.92 -11.30
N LEU A 87 -3.80 11.45 -10.48
CA LEU A 87 -3.48 12.07 -9.20
C LEU A 87 -2.93 11.05 -8.17
N TRP A 88 -3.23 9.77 -8.33
CA TRP A 88 -2.75 8.73 -7.41
C TRP A 88 -1.23 8.53 -7.48
N ASP A 89 -0.66 8.66 -8.68
CA ASP A 89 0.77 8.46 -8.91
C ASP A 89 1.55 9.79 -8.98
N ASP A 90 0.86 10.92 -8.85
CA ASP A 90 1.49 12.24 -8.97
C ASP A 90 2.19 12.67 -7.68
N GLN A 91 3.52 12.77 -7.77
CA GLN A 91 4.40 13.21 -6.69
C GLN A 91 4.16 14.67 -6.30
N SER A 92 3.68 15.49 -7.24
CA SER A 92 3.45 16.91 -6.99
C SER A 92 2.41 17.15 -5.89
N LEU A 93 1.53 16.18 -5.60
CA LEU A 93 0.58 16.24 -4.49
C LEU A 93 1.28 16.24 -3.12
N LEU A 94 2.40 15.52 -3.01
CA LEU A 94 3.17 15.35 -1.78
C LEU A 94 4.27 16.41 -1.62
N GLU A 95 4.71 17.01 -2.72
CA GLU A 95 5.67 18.12 -2.70
C GLU A 95 5.01 19.40 -2.20
N ASP A 96 5.53 20.01 -1.13
CA ASP A 96 5.12 21.35 -0.69
C ASP A 96 6.12 22.37 -1.24
N VAL A 97 5.60 23.45 -1.83
CA VAL A 97 6.44 24.59 -2.26
C VAL A 97 6.82 25.37 -1.01
N TRP A 98 8.07 25.25 -0.59
CA TRP A 98 8.61 25.97 0.56
C TRP A 98 8.83 27.44 0.19
N VAL A 99 8.22 28.35 0.94
CA VAL A 99 8.39 29.79 0.76
C VAL A 99 9.68 30.29 1.44
N THR A 100 10.26 29.49 2.33
CA THR A 100 11.51 29.83 3.03
C THR A 100 12.71 29.48 2.14
N PRO A 101 13.56 30.46 1.78
CA PRO A 101 14.80 30.17 1.06
C PRO A 101 15.65 29.18 1.86
N SER A 102 16.08 28.11 1.20
CA SER A 102 17.07 27.21 1.81
C SER A 102 18.39 27.95 1.98
N VAL A 103 18.89 28.03 3.21
CA VAL A 103 20.22 28.58 3.48
C VAL A 103 21.24 27.46 3.22
N GLY A 104 21.95 27.53 2.08
CA GLY A 104 22.98 26.57 1.70
C GLY A 104 22.66 25.75 0.45
N GLU A 105 23.51 24.76 0.15
CA GLU A 105 23.31 23.82 -0.96
C GLU A 105 22.06 22.96 -0.73
N ILE A 106 21.17 22.91 -1.73
CA ILE A 106 19.98 22.07 -1.67
C ILE A 106 20.42 20.61 -1.87
N PRO A 107 20.04 19.67 -0.99
CA PRO A 107 20.37 18.27 -1.19
C PRO A 107 19.84 17.76 -2.53
N ARG A 108 20.67 17.01 -3.28
CA ARG A 108 20.29 16.51 -4.60
C ARG A 108 19.01 15.67 -4.61
N TRP A 109 18.73 14.92 -3.55
CA TRP A 109 17.47 14.16 -3.47
C TRP A 109 16.23 15.06 -3.39
N LEU A 110 16.37 16.34 -3.03
CA LEU A 110 15.26 17.30 -2.98
C LEU A 110 15.12 18.07 -4.30
N GLU A 111 16.22 18.39 -4.96
CA GLU A 111 16.25 19.16 -6.21
C GLU A 111 16.09 18.28 -7.45
N ASP A 112 16.94 17.26 -7.58
CA ASP A 112 17.13 16.44 -8.78
C ASP A 112 16.05 15.34 -8.88
N VAL A 113 15.22 15.42 -9.92
CA VAL A 113 14.12 14.47 -10.18
C VAL A 113 14.67 13.08 -10.47
N ASP A 114 15.80 12.97 -11.17
CA ASP A 114 16.41 11.69 -11.55
C ASP A 114 16.98 10.99 -10.31
N VAL A 115 17.53 11.74 -9.36
CA VAL A 115 17.95 11.20 -8.06
C VAL A 115 16.76 10.66 -7.27
N ARG A 116 15.63 11.39 -7.25
CA ARG A 116 14.41 10.92 -6.59
C ARG A 116 13.89 9.64 -7.24
N GLU A 117 13.89 9.57 -8.56
CA GLU A 117 13.45 8.39 -9.31
C GLU A 117 14.40 7.21 -9.07
N GLY A 118 15.70 7.44 -9.04
CA GLY A 118 16.70 6.43 -8.68
C GLY A 118 16.48 5.86 -7.28
N ILE A 119 16.24 6.71 -6.27
CA ILE A 119 15.94 6.27 -4.90
C ILE A 119 14.69 5.38 -4.87
N ARG A 120 13.60 5.80 -5.55
CA ARG A 120 12.37 5.00 -5.62
C ARG A 120 12.60 3.67 -6.32
N ALA A 121 13.36 3.65 -7.41
CA ALA A 121 13.68 2.43 -8.15
C ALA A 121 14.43 1.43 -7.26
N VAL A 122 15.41 1.90 -6.47
CA VAL A 122 16.14 1.08 -5.50
C VAL A 122 15.18 0.52 -4.43
N LEU A 123 14.37 1.38 -3.79
CA LEU A 123 13.40 0.94 -2.77
C LEU A 123 12.38 -0.07 -3.32
N LYS A 124 11.95 0.09 -4.57
CA LYS A 124 11.05 -0.84 -5.23
C LYS A 124 11.74 -2.19 -5.48
N SER A 125 13.01 -2.17 -5.91
CA SER A 125 13.81 -3.38 -6.08
C SER A 125 13.98 -4.13 -4.75
N ASP A 126 14.33 -3.42 -3.67
CA ASP A 126 14.47 -4.00 -2.33
C ASP A 126 13.16 -4.62 -1.84
N ARG A 127 12.03 -3.93 -2.05
CA ARG A 127 10.70 -4.47 -1.73
C ARG A 127 10.36 -5.72 -2.53
N CYS A 128 10.74 -5.80 -3.80
CA CYS A 128 10.56 -7.02 -4.59
C CYS A 128 11.37 -8.19 -4.02
N LEU A 129 12.60 -7.96 -3.56
CA LEU A 129 13.43 -8.98 -2.93
C LEU A 129 12.86 -9.43 -1.58
N GLU A 130 12.35 -8.49 -0.78
CA GLU A 130 11.62 -8.79 0.45
C GLU A 130 10.40 -9.66 0.19
N GLU A 131 9.57 -9.29 -0.78
CA GLU A 131 8.36 -10.03 -1.13
C GLU A 131 8.67 -11.42 -1.67
N GLN A 132 9.72 -11.56 -2.50
CA GLN A 132 10.17 -12.87 -2.97
C GLN A 132 10.57 -13.78 -1.80
N ARG A 133 11.30 -13.26 -0.81
CA ARG A 133 11.65 -14.02 0.40
C ARG A 133 10.41 -14.40 1.20
N ARG A 134 9.48 -13.47 1.39
CA ARG A 134 8.22 -13.69 2.12
C ARG A 134 7.39 -14.80 1.46
N LEU A 135 7.23 -14.74 0.13
CA LEU A 135 6.52 -15.76 -0.65
C LEU A 135 7.24 -17.12 -0.60
N GLY A 136 8.57 -17.13 -0.63
CA GLY A 136 9.35 -18.36 -0.43
C GLY A 136 9.07 -19.03 0.91
N MET A 137 9.09 -18.26 2.01
CA MET A 137 8.74 -18.78 3.34
C MET A 137 7.30 -19.28 3.40
N GLU A 138 6.36 -18.57 2.79
CA GLU A 138 4.95 -18.97 2.75
C GLU A 138 4.75 -20.28 1.97
N ALA A 139 5.42 -20.42 0.81
CA ALA A 139 5.41 -21.66 0.03
C ALA A 139 6.01 -22.84 0.82
N ASP A 140 7.16 -22.64 1.47
CA ASP A 140 7.80 -23.65 2.30
C ASP A 140 6.91 -24.09 3.46
N HIS A 141 6.25 -23.13 4.13
CA HIS A 141 5.28 -23.42 5.18
C HIS A 141 4.10 -24.25 4.67
N MET A 142 3.55 -23.91 3.50
CA MET A 142 2.47 -24.69 2.89
C MET A 142 2.93 -26.12 2.57
N CYS A 143 4.08 -26.29 1.92
CA CYS A 143 4.61 -27.61 1.59
C CYS A 143 4.87 -28.47 2.82
N ARG A 144 5.45 -27.90 3.88
CA ARG A 144 5.67 -28.62 5.15
C ARG A 144 4.35 -29.03 5.79
N TRP A 145 3.38 -28.12 5.86
CA TRP A 145 2.07 -28.41 6.44
C TRP A 145 1.35 -29.53 5.67
N PHE A 146 1.28 -29.43 4.33
CA PHE A 146 0.68 -30.46 3.49
C PHE A 146 1.41 -31.80 3.60
N GLY A 147 2.75 -31.81 3.64
CA GLY A 147 3.54 -33.02 3.81
C GLY A 147 3.26 -33.72 5.13
N CYS A 148 3.22 -32.98 6.24
CA CYS A 148 2.86 -33.50 7.56
C CYS A 148 1.43 -34.09 7.57
N GLU A 149 0.48 -33.41 6.94
CA GLU A 149 -0.91 -33.87 6.87
C GLU A 149 -1.03 -35.17 6.07
N LEU A 150 -0.37 -35.25 4.92
CA LEU A 150 -0.33 -36.45 4.09
C LEU A 150 0.29 -37.64 4.83
N CYS A 151 1.42 -37.43 5.52
CA CYS A 151 2.04 -38.47 6.34
C CYS A 151 1.10 -38.94 7.47
N THR A 152 0.36 -38.03 8.10
CA THR A 152 -0.59 -38.35 9.17
C THR A 152 -1.74 -39.23 8.63
N ILE A 153 -2.29 -38.88 7.48
CA ILE A 153 -3.35 -39.65 6.81
C ILE A 153 -2.83 -41.02 6.39
N GLU A 154 -1.63 -41.09 5.79
CA GLU A 154 -1.03 -42.35 5.36
C GLU A 154 -0.78 -43.30 6.54
N LEU A 155 -0.29 -42.79 7.67
CA LEU A 155 -0.15 -43.57 8.90
C LEU A 155 -1.49 -44.08 9.42
N ALA A 156 -2.53 -43.23 9.43
CA ALA A 156 -3.87 -43.61 9.88
C ALA A 156 -4.49 -44.72 9.01
N ILE A 157 -4.23 -44.72 7.70
CA ILE A 157 -4.69 -45.78 6.78
C ILE A 157 -3.93 -47.09 7.02
N ARG A 158 -2.61 -47.02 7.26
CA ARG A 158 -1.75 -48.20 7.42
C ARG A 158 -1.88 -48.88 8.78
N LEU A 159 -2.38 -48.19 9.80
CA LEU A 159 -2.64 -48.76 11.12
C LEU A 159 -4.02 -49.43 11.16
N PRO A 160 -4.10 -50.78 11.19
CA PRO A 160 -5.39 -51.46 11.34
C PRO A 160 -5.83 -51.31 12.79
N GLU A 161 -6.82 -50.44 13.02
CA GLU A 161 -7.45 -50.15 14.32
C GLU A 161 -6.46 -50.01 15.49
N SER A 162 -5.77 -48.87 15.59
CA SER A 162 -5.22 -48.45 16.89
C SER A 162 -6.38 -48.10 17.81
N LYS A 163 -6.77 -49.04 18.68
CA LYS A 163 -7.68 -48.78 19.79
C LYS A 163 -7.23 -47.51 20.53
N SER A 164 -8.17 -46.58 20.70
CA SER A 164 -8.12 -45.35 21.49
C SER A 164 -7.30 -44.17 20.93
N GLY A 165 -8.03 -43.17 20.41
CA GLY A 165 -7.53 -41.93 19.81
C GLY A 165 -6.88 -40.91 20.76
N ASN A 166 -6.11 -41.36 21.75
CA ASN A 166 -5.39 -40.48 22.69
C ASN A 166 -3.86 -40.45 22.49
N SER A 167 -3.25 -41.36 21.71
CA SER A 167 -1.78 -41.38 21.54
C SER A 167 -1.28 -40.46 20.42
N LEU A 168 -2.07 -40.24 19.36
CA LEU A 168 -1.66 -39.44 18.20
C LEU A 168 -1.58 -37.93 18.52
N LEU A 169 -2.42 -37.42 19.43
CA LEU A 169 -2.32 -36.02 19.88
C LEU A 169 -1.06 -35.77 20.73
N ALA A 170 -0.54 -36.77 21.44
CA ALA A 170 0.67 -36.65 22.27
C ALA A 170 1.97 -36.63 21.44
N THR A 171 1.96 -37.19 20.23
CA THR A 171 3.12 -37.09 19.31
C THR A 171 3.16 -35.74 18.59
N TRP A 172 2.02 -35.09 18.37
CA TRP A 172 1.93 -33.77 17.74
C TRP A 172 2.48 -32.63 18.62
N THR A 173 2.32 -32.69 19.95
CA THR A 173 2.85 -31.66 20.85
C THR A 173 4.38 -31.69 20.96
N ASN A 174 5.01 -32.87 20.87
CA ASN A 174 6.47 -33.00 20.97
C ASN A 174 7.22 -32.61 19.69
N THR A 175 6.65 -32.84 18.50
CA THR A 175 7.28 -32.48 17.22
C THR A 175 7.08 -31.02 16.84
N ALA A 176 5.94 -30.41 17.21
CA ALA A 176 5.74 -28.97 17.04
C ALA A 176 6.69 -28.13 17.91
N GLN A 177 7.06 -28.62 19.10
CA GLN A 177 7.93 -27.90 20.02
C GLN A 177 9.43 -28.00 19.65
N THR A 178 9.84 -29.06 18.96
CA THR A 178 11.22 -29.21 18.45
C THR A 178 11.48 -28.42 17.17
N LEU A 179 10.45 -28.17 16.34
CA LEU A 179 10.58 -27.38 15.11
C LEU A 179 10.38 -25.85 15.30
N SER A 180 10.00 -25.42 16.51
CA SER A 180 9.90 -24.00 16.90
C SER A 180 11.23 -23.42 17.43
N THR A 181 12.29 -24.23 17.56
CA THR A 181 13.56 -23.85 18.21
C THR A 181 14.77 -23.90 17.25
N ILE A 182 14.53 -23.95 15.93
CA ILE A 182 15.55 -23.83 14.87
C ILE A 182 15.03 -22.83 13.85
#